data_AF-A0A420QAK7-F1
#
_entry.id   AF-A0A420QAK7-F1
#
_cell.length_a   1.000
_cell.length_b   1.000
_cell.length_c   1.000
_cell.angle_alpha   90.00
_cell.angle_beta   90.00
_cell.angle_gamma   90.00
#
_symmetry.space_group_name_H-M   'P 1'
#
loop_
_entity.id
_entity.type
_entity.pdbx_description
1 polymer ?
#
loop_
_entity_poly.entity_id
_entity_poly.type
_entity_poly.pdbx_seq_one_letter_code
_entity_poly.pdbx_strand_id
1 'polypeptide(L)'
;MTSYAIGKKIGTWNFCSTCGCHIASTGPPENEFWTVASSTFVNASDFFDVRKHIFSNSTKDRGIAEALTHAGGKEFIDWNPSDGSPEAKIVESRVEVGKDGEERLRVECECKGISFTIPRPSQEIKEDKFYSQFVSHRDDTKWLATFDACDDCRLHNGTNVVGWTFVPLSICEPRIEDDLLIGSAKTFKSSDNVVRSFCGTCGATVFFSHACRRPSENHHVVDLATGIIRAPEGVMAEKWLTWRARLAWADSGKRFDSDFTEALQEGMNKWVLKREGLVEDYNIG
;
A
#
# COMPACT_ATOMS: atom_id res chain seq x y z
N MET A 1 10.35 11.16 17.17
CA MET A 1 9.21 11.43 16.24
C MET A 1 9.71 12.42 15.20
N THR A 2 9.36 12.20 13.93
CA THR A 2 9.70 13.07 12.80
C THR A 2 8.42 13.65 12.23
N SER A 3 8.46 14.93 11.86
CA SER A 3 7.32 15.63 11.25
C SER A 3 7.63 15.96 9.80
N TYR A 4 6.69 15.70 8.91
CA TYR A 4 6.75 16.04 7.49
C TYR A 4 5.61 16.99 7.15
N ALA A 5 5.91 18.16 6.58
CA ALA A 5 4.90 19.12 6.18
C ALA A 5 4.23 18.69 4.87
N ILE A 6 2.90 18.57 4.87
CA ILE A 6 2.11 18.18 3.71
C ILE A 6 1.72 19.44 2.94
N GLY A 7 2.25 19.56 1.72
CA GLY A 7 2.02 20.74 0.88
C GLY A 7 2.44 22.07 1.53
N LYS A 8 2.12 23.19 0.88
CA LYS A 8 2.28 24.51 1.49
C LYS A 8 1.06 24.80 2.36
N LYS A 9 1.12 24.46 3.66
CA LYS A 9 0.19 24.87 4.74
C LYS A 9 -1.05 23.99 5.02
N ILE A 10 -1.08 22.70 4.67
CA ILE A 10 -2.24 21.83 5.00
C ILE A 10 -2.12 21.28 6.43
N GLY A 11 -0.94 20.78 6.79
CA GLY A 11 -0.72 20.11 8.06
C GLY A 11 0.64 19.42 8.13
N THR A 12 0.86 18.66 9.19
CA THR A 12 2.05 17.78 9.31
C THR A 12 1.64 16.33 9.47
N TRP A 13 2.39 15.41 8.87
CA TRP A 13 2.39 13.99 9.25
C TRP A 13 3.49 13.74 10.26
N ASN A 14 3.14 13.09 11.36
CA ASN A 14 4.04 12.76 12.45
C ASN A 14 4.21 11.24 12.52
N PHE A 15 5.46 10.79 12.41
CA PHE A 15 5.81 9.38 12.36
C PHE A 15 7.00 9.03 13.24
N CYS A 16 7.14 7.75 13.57
CA CYS A 16 8.29 7.26 14.32
C CYS A 16 9.56 7.32 13.46
N SER A 17 10.59 8.00 13.95
CA SER A 17 11.87 8.17 13.25
C SER A 17 12.67 6.86 13.10
N THR A 18 12.29 5.83 13.85
CA THR A 18 12.97 4.52 13.90
C THR A 18 12.28 3.49 13.00
N CYS A 19 10.95 3.37 13.07
CA CYS A 19 10.20 2.34 12.35
C CYS A 19 9.28 2.86 11.24
N GLY A 20 9.12 4.17 11.09
CA GLY A 20 8.26 4.76 10.06
C GLY A 20 6.77 4.80 10.41
N CYS A 21 6.32 4.20 11.51
CA CYS A 21 4.90 4.20 11.91
C CYS A 21 4.30 5.59 11.94
N HIS A 22 3.19 5.79 11.22
CA HIS A 22 2.40 7.02 11.28
C HIS A 22 1.64 7.04 12.60
N ILE A 23 1.72 8.16 13.32
CA ILE A 23 1.18 8.27 14.69
C ILE A 23 0.05 9.29 14.71
N ALA A 24 0.27 10.45 14.07
CA ALA A 24 -0.69 11.53 14.07
C ALA A 24 -0.50 12.47 12.89
N SER A 25 -1.50 13.31 12.65
CA SER A 25 -1.40 14.47 11.79
C SER A 25 -1.93 15.70 12.52
N THR A 26 -1.31 16.85 12.27
CA THR A 26 -1.83 18.14 12.73
C THR A 26 -2.53 18.85 11.58
N GLY A 27 -3.62 19.54 11.88
CA GLY A 27 -4.26 20.49 10.98
C GLY A 27 -3.38 21.70 10.66
N PRO A 28 -3.91 22.66 9.87
CA PRO A 28 -3.18 23.86 9.51
C PRO A 28 -2.84 24.69 10.75
N PRO A 29 -1.72 25.45 10.76
CA PRO A 29 -1.28 26.22 11.94
C PRO A 29 -2.31 27.23 12.47
N GLU A 30 -3.20 27.69 11.58
CA GLU A 30 -4.24 28.68 11.88
C GLU A 30 -5.43 28.07 12.63
N ASN A 31 -5.58 26.73 12.62
CA ASN A 31 -6.62 25.99 13.32
C ASN A 31 -6.09 24.59 13.68
N GLU A 32 -5.16 24.54 14.63
CA GLU A 32 -4.46 23.31 15.00
C GLU A 32 -5.42 22.33 15.68
N PHE A 33 -5.69 21.21 15.00
CA PHE A 33 -6.32 20.04 15.58
C PHE A 33 -5.45 18.82 15.34
N TRP A 34 -5.53 17.83 16.22
CA TRP A 34 -4.77 16.60 16.12
C TRP A 34 -5.68 15.47 15.66
N THR A 35 -5.23 14.73 14.64
CA THR A 35 -5.81 13.44 14.24
C THR A 35 -4.80 12.36 14.56
N VAL A 36 -5.22 11.29 15.22
CA VAL A 36 -4.33 10.18 15.61
C VAL A 36 -4.60 8.97 14.72
N ALA A 37 -3.57 8.17 14.47
CA ALA A 37 -3.71 6.87 13.83
C ALA A 37 -4.34 5.89 14.82
N SER A 38 -5.65 5.66 14.69
CA SER A 38 -6.41 4.73 15.56
C SER A 38 -5.81 3.32 15.57
N SER A 39 -5.19 2.92 14.47
CA SER A 39 -4.48 1.66 14.31
C SER A 39 -3.33 1.44 15.29
N THR A 40 -2.83 2.47 15.98
CA THR A 40 -1.73 2.36 16.95
C THR A 40 -2.20 2.02 18.36
N PHE A 41 -3.52 2.08 18.62
CA PHE A 41 -4.11 1.74 19.91
C PHE A 41 -4.33 0.22 20.01
N VAL A 42 -4.37 -0.31 21.24
CA VAL A 42 -4.60 -1.74 21.48
C VAL A 42 -6.08 -2.10 21.32
N ASN A 43 -6.96 -1.28 21.90
CA ASN A 43 -8.42 -1.47 21.89
C ASN A 43 -9.12 -0.37 21.08
N ALA A 44 -8.62 -0.07 19.88
CA ALA A 44 -9.10 1.07 19.11
C ALA A 44 -10.59 0.97 18.76
N SER A 45 -11.08 -0.24 18.48
CA SER A 45 -12.47 -0.53 18.13
C SER A 45 -13.48 -0.16 19.22
N ASP A 46 -13.06 -0.05 20.48
CA ASP A 46 -13.91 0.39 21.60
C ASP A 46 -14.13 1.90 21.62
N PHE A 47 -13.23 2.67 21.00
CA PHE A 47 -13.17 4.14 21.13
C PHE A 47 -13.25 4.89 19.80
N PHE A 48 -12.92 4.23 18.69
CA PHE A 48 -12.87 4.81 17.36
C PHE A 48 -13.85 4.10 16.45
N ASP A 49 -14.53 4.90 15.65
CA ASP A 49 -15.59 4.47 14.76
C ASP A 49 -15.24 4.97 13.35
N VAL A 50 -14.64 4.09 12.55
CA VAL A 50 -14.20 4.40 11.18
C VAL A 50 -15.42 4.40 10.27
N ARG A 51 -15.85 5.58 9.81
CA ARG A 51 -17.06 5.74 8.99
C ARG A 51 -16.92 6.63 7.78
N LYS A 52 -15.71 7.07 7.45
CA LYS A 52 -15.55 8.13 6.46
C LYS A 52 -14.37 7.86 5.54
N HIS A 53 -14.63 7.91 4.24
CA HIS A 53 -13.61 8.11 3.22
C HIS A 53 -13.49 9.60 2.92
N ILE A 54 -12.25 10.06 2.75
CA ILE A 54 -11.93 11.46 2.46
C ILE A 54 -11.04 11.46 1.22
N PHE A 55 -11.40 12.23 0.20
CA PHE A 55 -10.68 12.33 -1.08
C PHE A 55 -10.64 11.01 -1.89
N SER A 56 -11.69 10.19 -1.83
CA SER A 56 -11.77 8.96 -2.62
C SER A 56 -11.70 9.24 -4.13
N ASN A 57 -12.24 10.35 -4.62
CA ASN A 57 -12.18 10.72 -6.04
C ASN A 57 -10.75 11.01 -6.52
N SER A 58 -9.88 11.48 -5.63
CA SER A 58 -8.47 11.77 -5.97
C SER A 58 -7.67 10.53 -6.34
N THR A 59 -8.18 9.33 -6.03
CA THR A 59 -7.56 8.05 -6.41
C THR A 59 -7.90 7.60 -7.83
N LYS A 60 -8.82 8.28 -8.53
CA LYS A 60 -9.41 7.96 -9.85
C LYS A 60 -10.24 6.69 -9.93
N ASP A 61 -9.77 5.60 -9.34
CA ASP A 61 -10.46 4.31 -9.28
C ASP A 61 -11.21 4.08 -7.96
N ARG A 62 -11.28 5.12 -7.11
CA ARG A 62 -11.86 5.11 -5.76
C ARG A 62 -11.08 4.25 -4.75
N GLY A 63 -10.03 3.55 -5.16
CA GLY A 63 -9.16 2.78 -4.27
C GLY A 63 -9.92 1.80 -3.38
N ILE A 64 -9.48 1.71 -2.13
CA ILE A 64 -10.15 0.91 -1.10
C ILE A 64 -11.59 1.36 -0.81
N ALA A 65 -11.97 2.60 -1.13
CA ALA A 65 -13.33 3.10 -0.90
C ALA A 65 -14.38 2.49 -1.83
N GLU A 66 -13.97 1.87 -2.95
CA GLU A 66 -14.89 1.07 -3.76
C GLU A 66 -15.21 -0.29 -3.09
N ALA A 67 -14.24 -0.86 -2.37
CA ALA A 67 -14.41 -2.15 -1.69
C ALA A 67 -15.05 -1.97 -0.31
N LEU A 68 -14.53 -1.08 0.52
CA LEU A 68 -15.00 -0.84 1.88
C LEU A 68 -16.07 0.27 1.88
N THR A 69 -17.33 -0.12 1.68
CA THR A 69 -18.45 0.82 1.58
C THR A 69 -19.20 1.03 2.90
N HIS A 70 -19.07 0.10 3.83
CA HIS A 70 -19.75 0.09 5.12
C HIS A 70 -18.90 -0.64 6.16
N ALA A 71 -19.26 -0.51 7.45
CA ALA A 71 -18.78 -1.37 8.54
C ALA A 71 -19.79 -1.30 9.71
N GLY A 72 -19.93 -2.37 10.48
CA GLY A 72 -20.84 -2.40 11.63
C GLY A 72 -22.29 -2.07 11.26
N GLY A 73 -22.73 -2.49 10.07
CA GLY A 73 -24.07 -2.23 9.52
C GLY A 73 -24.34 -0.78 9.10
N LYS A 74 -23.30 0.06 8.96
CA LYS A 74 -23.45 1.48 8.61
C LYS A 74 -22.62 1.83 7.38
N GLU A 75 -23.28 2.48 6.42
CA GLU A 75 -22.64 3.03 5.23
C GLU A 75 -21.60 4.09 5.59
N PHE A 76 -20.49 4.10 4.87
CA PHE A 76 -19.45 5.11 5.03
C PHE A 76 -19.88 6.40 4.35
N ILE A 77 -19.57 7.52 4.99
CA ILE A 77 -19.65 8.83 4.39
C ILE A 77 -18.47 8.95 3.42
N ASP A 78 -18.75 9.13 2.13
CA ASP A 78 -17.71 9.44 1.16
C ASP A 78 -17.66 10.94 0.90
N TRP A 79 -16.69 11.61 1.50
CA TRP A 79 -16.52 13.05 1.36
C TRP A 79 -15.44 13.40 0.35
N ASN A 80 -15.81 14.25 -0.60
CA ASN A 80 -14.91 14.87 -1.56
C ASN A 80 -15.21 16.38 -1.65
N PRO A 81 -14.21 17.21 -1.95
CA PRO A 81 -14.46 18.61 -2.30
C PRO A 81 -15.34 18.73 -3.55
N SER A 82 -15.94 19.90 -3.77
CA SER A 82 -16.70 20.18 -4.98
C SER A 82 -15.79 20.22 -6.22
N ASP A 83 -16.28 19.77 -7.37
CA ASP A 83 -15.47 19.64 -8.60
C ASP A 83 -14.75 20.92 -9.05
N GLY A 84 -15.29 22.10 -8.69
CA GLY A 84 -14.68 23.40 -9.01
C GLY A 84 -13.62 23.88 -8.00
N SER A 85 -13.42 23.18 -6.88
CA SER A 85 -12.47 23.59 -5.85
C SER A 85 -11.03 23.18 -6.21
N PRO A 86 -10.00 24.00 -5.89
CA PRO A 86 -8.60 23.63 -6.13
C PRO A 86 -8.20 22.30 -5.48
N GLU A 87 -8.81 21.96 -4.35
CA GLU A 87 -8.60 20.73 -3.59
C GLU A 87 -9.15 19.48 -4.32
N ALA A 88 -10.10 19.63 -5.25
CA ALA A 88 -10.63 18.54 -6.07
C ALA A 88 -9.70 18.16 -7.22
N LYS A 89 -8.66 18.95 -7.49
CA LYS A 89 -7.74 18.71 -8.61
C LYS A 89 -6.96 17.42 -8.40
N ILE A 90 -7.20 16.45 -9.27
CA ILE A 90 -6.47 15.17 -9.28
C ILE A 90 -5.02 15.41 -9.69
N VAL A 91 -4.09 14.78 -8.95
CA VAL A 91 -2.67 14.74 -9.32
C VAL A 91 -2.49 13.62 -10.34
N GLU A 92 -2.20 14.01 -11.57
CA GLU A 92 -2.04 13.10 -12.71
C GLU A 92 -0.69 12.37 -12.65
N SER A 93 -0.74 11.03 -12.68
CA SER A 93 0.43 10.18 -12.93
C SER A 93 0.65 10.02 -14.44
N ARG A 94 1.91 9.88 -14.86
CA ARG A 94 2.29 9.77 -16.28
C ARG A 94 2.58 8.33 -16.64
N VAL A 95 2.29 7.95 -17.88
CA VAL A 95 2.80 6.71 -18.45
C VAL A 95 4.32 6.84 -18.55
N GLU A 96 5.03 5.81 -18.10
CA GLU A 96 6.47 5.73 -18.18
C GLU A 96 6.89 4.55 -19.06
N VAL A 97 7.99 4.72 -19.77
CA VAL A 97 8.51 3.75 -20.74
C VAL A 97 10.00 3.58 -20.48
N GLY A 98 10.44 2.32 -20.41
CA GLY A 98 11.84 1.94 -20.23
C GLY A 98 12.67 2.19 -21.48
N LYS A 99 13.98 1.95 -21.38
CA LYS A 99 14.91 2.07 -22.53
C LYS A 99 14.64 1.05 -23.63
N ASP A 100 13.97 -0.04 -23.28
CA ASP A 100 13.52 -1.11 -24.17
C ASP A 100 12.23 -0.77 -24.92
N GLY A 101 11.59 0.37 -24.63
CA GLY A 101 10.33 0.76 -25.25
C GLY A 101 9.08 0.17 -24.57
N GLU A 102 9.27 -0.60 -23.49
CA GLU A 102 8.17 -1.23 -22.75
C GLU A 102 7.71 -0.36 -21.59
N GLU A 103 6.43 -0.47 -21.21
CA GLU A 103 5.86 0.30 -20.11
C GLU A 103 6.59 0.02 -18.78
N ARG A 104 6.56 1.01 -17.88
CA ARG A 104 7.07 0.95 -16.51
C ARG A 104 6.04 1.50 -15.53
N LEU A 105 5.94 0.86 -14.37
CA LEU A 105 5.12 1.35 -13.27
C LEU A 105 5.97 2.15 -12.31
N ARG A 106 5.67 3.44 -12.17
CA ARG A 106 6.33 4.34 -11.22
C ARG A 106 5.94 4.01 -9.79
N VAL A 107 6.96 3.94 -8.94
CA VAL A 107 6.87 3.86 -7.49
C VAL A 107 7.56 5.09 -6.92
N GLU A 108 6.82 5.96 -6.24
CA GLU A 108 7.32 7.24 -5.74
C GLU A 108 6.61 7.66 -4.45
N CYS A 109 7.37 8.02 -3.42
CA CYS A 109 6.81 8.57 -2.18
C CYS A 109 6.45 10.05 -2.32
N GLU A 110 5.69 10.60 -1.36
CA GLU A 110 5.22 12.00 -1.40
C GLU A 110 6.36 13.03 -1.56
N CYS A 111 7.45 12.89 -0.80
CA CYS A 111 8.58 13.82 -0.90
C CYS A 111 9.49 13.55 -2.11
N LYS A 112 9.19 12.53 -2.93
CA LYS A 112 9.99 12.06 -4.08
C LYS A 112 11.42 11.64 -3.77
N GLY A 113 11.75 11.52 -2.48
CA GLY A 113 13.05 11.05 -2.03
C GLY A 113 13.24 9.55 -2.26
N ILE A 114 12.17 8.82 -2.54
CA ILE A 114 12.19 7.46 -3.07
C ILE A 114 11.43 7.52 -4.39
N SER A 115 12.11 7.12 -5.46
CA SER A 115 11.53 7.09 -6.80
C SER A 115 12.27 6.05 -7.64
N PHE A 116 11.54 5.05 -8.14
CA PHE A 116 12.03 4.01 -9.05
C PHE A 116 10.87 3.47 -9.89
N THR A 117 11.18 2.61 -10.85
CA THR A 117 10.18 1.93 -11.67
C THR A 117 10.27 0.42 -11.54
N ILE A 118 9.15 -0.26 -11.78
CA ILE A 118 9.12 -1.71 -11.97
C ILE A 118 8.55 -2.07 -13.35
N PRO A 119 9.14 -3.03 -14.07
CA PRO A 119 8.59 -3.55 -15.31
C PRO A 119 7.47 -4.56 -15.06
N ARG A 120 6.83 -5.00 -16.15
CA ARG A 120 5.97 -6.18 -16.15
C ARG A 120 6.81 -7.45 -15.96
N PRO A 121 6.22 -8.58 -15.53
CA PRO A 121 6.93 -9.86 -15.49
C PRO A 121 7.53 -10.22 -16.85
N SER A 122 8.86 -10.34 -16.90
CA SER A 122 9.58 -10.77 -18.11
C SER A 122 9.46 -12.28 -18.30
N GLN A 123 9.86 -12.79 -19.48
CA GLN A 123 9.89 -14.23 -19.72
C GLN A 123 10.81 -14.97 -18.72
N GLU A 124 11.95 -14.37 -18.37
CA GLU A 124 12.88 -14.91 -17.37
C GLU A 124 12.21 -15.07 -16.00
N ILE A 125 11.43 -14.09 -15.56
CA ILE A 125 10.66 -14.16 -14.30
C ILE A 125 9.63 -15.30 -14.34
N LYS A 126 8.94 -15.46 -15.48
CA LYS A 126 7.90 -16.48 -15.64
C LYS A 126 8.47 -17.90 -15.67
N GLU A 127 9.68 -18.07 -16.20
CA GLU A 127 10.38 -19.35 -16.27
C GLU A 127 11.08 -19.71 -14.95
N ASP A 128 11.37 -18.73 -14.11
CA ASP A 128 11.94 -18.97 -12.78
C ASP A 128 10.92 -19.57 -11.80
N LYS A 129 11.28 -20.70 -11.17
CA LYS A 129 10.38 -21.45 -10.28
C LYS A 129 9.98 -20.71 -9.02
N PHE A 130 10.81 -19.79 -8.54
CA PHE A 130 10.52 -19.01 -7.34
C PHE A 130 9.77 -17.72 -7.70
N TYR A 131 10.27 -16.95 -8.66
CA TYR A 131 9.66 -15.67 -9.00
C TYR A 131 8.29 -15.80 -9.68
N SER A 132 8.06 -16.86 -10.46
CA SER A 132 6.77 -17.11 -11.10
C SER A 132 5.60 -17.24 -10.12
N GLN A 133 5.85 -17.56 -8.83
CA GLN A 133 4.82 -17.63 -7.79
C GLN A 133 4.21 -16.27 -7.42
N PHE A 134 4.84 -15.17 -7.84
CA PHE A 134 4.39 -13.79 -7.60
C PHE A 134 3.78 -13.13 -8.83
N VAL A 135 3.80 -13.84 -9.97
CA VAL A 135 3.13 -13.45 -11.21
C VAL A 135 1.68 -13.91 -11.15
N SER A 136 0.76 -13.09 -11.65
CA SER A 136 -0.65 -13.46 -11.66
C SER A 136 -0.91 -14.66 -12.55
N HIS A 137 -1.62 -15.65 -12.02
CA HIS A 137 -2.10 -16.81 -12.78
C HIS A 137 -3.26 -16.48 -13.73
N ARG A 138 -3.87 -15.29 -13.59
CA ARG A 138 -4.97 -14.82 -14.44
C ARG A 138 -4.48 -14.01 -15.64
N ASP A 139 -3.41 -13.25 -15.43
CA ASP A 139 -2.78 -12.41 -16.44
C ASP A 139 -1.28 -12.37 -16.15
N ASP A 140 -0.51 -13.11 -16.93
CA ASP A 140 0.93 -13.27 -16.72
C ASP A 140 1.73 -11.97 -16.98
N THR A 141 1.07 -10.89 -17.38
CA THR A 141 1.65 -9.54 -17.50
C THR A 141 1.51 -8.70 -16.24
N LYS A 142 0.89 -9.25 -15.18
CA LYS A 142 0.60 -8.56 -13.92
C LYS A 142 1.28 -9.22 -12.71
N TRP A 143 1.58 -8.40 -11.71
CA TRP A 143 2.02 -8.84 -10.39
C TRP A 143 0.82 -9.15 -9.48
N LEU A 144 0.98 -10.06 -8.53
CA LEU A 144 -0.03 -10.30 -7.50
C LEU A 144 -0.07 -9.16 -6.47
N ALA A 145 -1.27 -8.85 -5.96
CA ALA A 145 -1.46 -7.90 -4.87
C ALA A 145 -2.47 -8.39 -3.83
N THR A 146 -2.34 -7.93 -2.59
CA THR A 146 -3.28 -8.26 -1.50
C THR A 146 -3.37 -7.09 -0.51
N PHE A 147 -4.51 -6.96 0.14
CA PHE A 147 -4.59 -6.23 1.40
C PHE A 147 -4.16 -7.14 2.55
N ASP A 148 -3.52 -6.56 3.55
CA ASP A 148 -2.99 -7.23 4.74
C ASP A 148 -3.43 -6.51 6.02
N ALA A 149 -4.04 -7.27 6.93
CA ALA A 149 -4.56 -6.82 8.21
C ALA A 149 -3.75 -7.37 9.41
N CYS A 150 -2.47 -7.70 9.22
CA CYS A 150 -1.61 -8.23 10.27
C CYS A 150 -1.36 -7.20 11.39
N ASP A 151 -1.27 -7.67 12.64
CA ASP A 151 -1.06 -6.82 13.83
C ASP A 151 0.24 -6.00 13.72
N ASP A 152 1.33 -6.63 13.29
CA ASP A 152 2.62 -5.94 13.12
C ASP A 152 2.55 -4.91 12.00
N CYS A 153 1.91 -5.24 10.88
CA CYS A 153 1.75 -4.36 9.72
C CYS A 153 1.02 -3.09 10.15
N ARG A 154 -0.08 -3.28 10.89
CA ARG A 154 -0.89 -2.22 11.46
C ARG A 154 -0.08 -1.29 12.36
N LEU A 155 0.72 -1.85 13.27
CA LEU A 155 1.54 -1.10 14.24
C LEU A 155 2.79 -0.46 13.63
N HIS A 156 3.33 -1.00 12.53
CA HIS A 156 4.50 -0.44 11.86
C HIS A 156 4.14 0.61 10.81
N ASN A 157 2.95 0.53 10.22
CA ASN A 157 2.51 1.47 9.19
C ASN A 157 1.67 2.61 9.77
N GLY A 158 0.95 2.37 10.87
CA GLY A 158 -0.02 3.34 11.39
C GLY A 158 -1.32 3.37 10.59
N THR A 159 -1.72 2.23 10.02
CA THR A 159 -2.99 2.06 9.28
C THR A 159 -3.66 0.73 9.64
N ASN A 160 -5.01 0.64 9.61
CA ASN A 160 -5.72 -0.63 9.90
C ASN A 160 -5.41 -1.74 8.89
N VAL A 161 -5.06 -1.36 7.67
CA VAL A 161 -4.75 -2.26 6.56
C VAL A 161 -3.68 -1.63 5.68
N VAL A 162 -2.88 -2.45 5.01
CA VAL A 162 -1.91 -2.04 4.00
C VAL A 162 -2.08 -2.89 2.75
N GLY A 163 -1.88 -2.29 1.57
CA GLY A 163 -1.81 -3.03 0.32
C GLY A 163 -0.36 -3.38 -0.02
N TRP A 164 -0.12 -4.62 -0.41
CA TRP A 164 1.17 -5.14 -0.86
C TRP A 164 1.08 -5.67 -2.29
N THR A 165 2.08 -5.38 -3.11
CA THR A 165 2.40 -6.13 -4.34
C THR A 165 3.76 -6.79 -4.18
N PHE A 166 4.02 -7.90 -4.87
CA PHE A 166 5.19 -8.73 -4.63
C PHE A 166 6.13 -8.69 -5.84
N VAL A 167 7.33 -8.13 -5.66
CA VAL A 167 8.26 -7.89 -6.77
C VAL A 167 9.69 -8.33 -6.44
N PRO A 168 10.42 -8.95 -7.37
CA PRO A 168 11.85 -9.16 -7.23
C PRO A 168 12.62 -7.83 -7.17
N LEU A 169 13.59 -7.68 -6.28
CA LEU A 169 14.40 -6.45 -6.24
C LEU A 169 15.28 -6.27 -7.49
N SER A 170 15.66 -7.38 -8.12
CA SER A 170 16.50 -7.41 -9.32
C SER A 170 15.87 -6.73 -10.54
N ILE A 171 14.54 -6.63 -10.59
CA ILE A 171 13.82 -6.01 -11.71
C ILE A 171 13.53 -4.53 -11.49
N CYS A 172 13.75 -4.00 -10.28
CA CYS A 172 13.57 -2.59 -10.01
C CYS A 172 14.55 -1.76 -10.85
N GLU A 173 14.14 -0.56 -11.25
CA GLU A 173 14.93 0.35 -12.06
C GLU A 173 15.01 1.72 -11.35
N PRO A 174 16.19 2.11 -10.80
CA PRO A 174 17.43 1.32 -10.74
C PRO A 174 17.29 0.07 -9.87
N ARG A 175 18.18 -0.91 -10.11
CA ARG A 175 18.25 -2.14 -9.30
C ARG A 175 18.40 -1.77 -7.83
N ILE A 176 17.60 -2.42 -6.98
CA ILE A 176 17.66 -2.27 -5.54
C ILE A 176 18.40 -3.48 -4.97
N GLU A 177 19.32 -3.24 -4.05
CA GLU A 177 20.10 -4.29 -3.40
C GLU A 177 19.38 -4.81 -2.14
N ASP A 178 19.89 -5.91 -1.58
CA ASP A 178 19.24 -6.62 -0.48
C ASP A 178 19.08 -5.81 0.82
N ASP A 179 19.82 -4.71 0.96
CA ASP A 179 19.72 -3.80 2.09
C ASP A 179 18.47 -2.91 2.03
N LEU A 180 17.70 -2.96 0.93
CA LEU A 180 16.48 -2.21 0.65
C LEU A 180 16.68 -0.68 0.66
N LEU A 181 17.92 -0.21 0.53
CA LEU A 181 18.25 1.20 0.52
C LEU A 181 18.07 1.76 -0.90
N ILE A 182 17.13 2.69 -1.03
CA ILE A 182 16.96 3.50 -2.23
C ILE A 182 16.60 4.94 -1.86
N GLY A 183 17.36 5.90 -2.38
CA GLY A 183 17.16 7.32 -2.11
C GLY A 183 17.15 7.64 -0.60
N SER A 184 16.03 8.13 -0.11
CA SER A 184 15.80 8.51 1.30
C SER A 184 15.30 7.36 2.20
N ALA A 185 15.31 6.12 1.71
CA ALA A 185 14.88 4.96 2.47
C ALA A 185 15.74 4.77 3.74
N LYS A 186 15.08 4.39 4.83
CA LYS A 186 15.66 3.87 6.06
C LYS A 186 15.12 2.47 6.29
N THR A 187 15.97 1.59 6.81
CA THR A 187 15.60 0.20 7.08
C THR A 187 15.82 -0.14 8.55
N PHE A 188 15.00 -1.08 9.04
CA PHE A 188 15.11 -1.58 10.40
C PHE A 188 14.66 -3.04 10.45
N LYS A 189 15.19 -3.77 11.43
CA LYS A 189 14.73 -5.12 11.74
C LYS A 189 13.57 -5.03 12.71
N SER A 190 12.40 -5.54 12.31
CA SER A 190 11.24 -5.65 13.22
C SER A 190 11.18 -6.98 13.96
N SER A 191 11.89 -7.99 13.44
CA SER A 191 12.18 -9.27 14.10
C SER A 191 13.45 -9.87 13.47
N ASP A 192 13.90 -11.02 13.97
CA ASP A 192 15.11 -11.70 13.46
C ASP A 192 15.05 -11.98 11.96
N ASN A 193 13.85 -12.29 11.44
CA ASN A 193 13.62 -12.67 10.05
C ASN A 193 12.96 -11.59 9.21
N VAL A 194 12.76 -10.37 9.73
CA VAL A 194 12.02 -9.32 9.02
C VAL A 194 12.79 -8.02 8.96
N VAL A 195 13.00 -7.53 7.74
CA VAL A 195 13.49 -6.17 7.45
C VAL A 195 12.35 -5.36 6.83
N ARG A 196 12.17 -4.12 7.31
CA ARG A 196 11.17 -3.17 6.78
C ARG A 196 11.87 -1.90 6.31
N SER A 197 11.32 -1.26 5.29
CA SER A 197 11.84 -0.01 4.71
C SER A 197 10.76 1.07 4.68
N PHE A 198 11.14 2.30 5.03
CA PHE A 198 10.28 3.49 4.96
C PHE A 198 11.10 4.70 4.51
N CYS A 199 10.45 5.72 3.94
CA CYS A 199 11.10 6.98 3.62
C CYS A 199 11.45 7.75 4.90
N GLY A 200 12.74 7.99 5.14
CA GLY A 200 13.22 8.75 6.30
C GLY A 200 12.82 10.22 6.32
N THR A 201 12.30 10.75 5.21
CA THR A 201 11.86 12.15 5.06
C THR A 201 10.35 12.31 5.26
N CYS A 202 9.51 11.56 4.52
CA CYS A 202 8.05 11.70 4.59
C CYS A 202 7.34 10.57 5.34
N GLY A 203 8.06 9.53 5.78
CA GLY A 203 7.48 8.42 6.53
C GLY A 203 6.73 7.39 5.67
N ALA A 204 6.71 7.54 4.34
CA ALA A 204 6.02 6.58 3.47
C ALA A 204 6.57 5.16 3.65
N THR A 205 5.69 4.17 3.87
CA THR A 205 6.05 2.75 3.88
C THR A 205 6.49 2.33 2.47
N VAL A 206 7.55 1.53 2.36
CA VAL A 206 8.13 1.13 1.07
C VAL A 206 8.12 -0.38 0.93
N PHE A 207 8.92 -1.08 1.73
CA PHE A 207 9.12 -2.52 1.59
C PHE A 207 8.92 -3.25 2.91
N PHE A 208 8.41 -4.47 2.82
CA PHE A 208 8.57 -5.51 3.82
C PHE A 208 9.32 -6.69 3.17
N SER A 209 10.28 -7.26 3.89
CA SER A 209 11.00 -8.46 3.48
C SER A 209 11.09 -9.43 4.66
N HIS A 210 10.62 -10.65 4.44
CA HIS A 210 10.80 -11.77 5.37
C HIS A 210 11.88 -12.71 4.84
N ALA A 211 12.65 -13.38 5.71
CA ALA A 211 13.73 -14.28 5.30
C ALA A 211 13.28 -15.39 4.32
N CYS A 212 12.04 -15.86 4.41
CA CYS A 212 11.48 -16.83 3.44
C CYS A 212 11.34 -16.28 2.01
N ARG A 213 11.27 -14.95 1.84
CA ARG A 213 11.25 -14.28 0.54
C ARG A 213 12.63 -14.19 -0.11
N ARG A 214 13.66 -14.70 0.57
CA ARG A 214 15.03 -14.77 0.10
C ARG A 214 15.60 -16.20 0.21
N PRO A 215 15.11 -17.14 -0.61
CA PRO A 215 15.54 -18.54 -0.53
C PRO A 215 16.98 -18.78 -0.98
N SER A 216 17.59 -17.85 -1.72
CA SER A 216 19.01 -17.89 -2.09
C SER A 216 19.58 -16.49 -2.33
N GLU A 217 20.89 -16.38 -2.56
CA GLU A 217 21.56 -15.09 -2.81
C GLU A 217 21.04 -14.37 -4.06
N ASN A 218 20.52 -15.10 -5.04
CA ASN A 218 20.03 -14.55 -6.30
C ASN A 218 18.51 -14.33 -6.32
N HIS A 219 17.81 -14.71 -5.26
CA HIS A 219 16.36 -14.58 -5.15
C HIS A 219 15.99 -13.70 -3.98
N HIS A 220 15.38 -12.54 -4.27
CA HIS A 220 14.85 -11.68 -3.21
C HIS A 220 13.59 -10.99 -3.72
N VAL A 221 12.46 -11.42 -3.20
CA VAL A 221 11.16 -10.78 -3.41
C VAL A 221 10.82 -9.92 -2.21
N VAL A 222 10.25 -8.75 -2.45
CA VAL A 222 9.75 -7.87 -1.40
C VAL A 222 8.28 -7.62 -1.58
N ASP A 223 7.61 -7.39 -0.46
CA ASP A 223 6.27 -6.87 -0.41
C ASP A 223 6.40 -5.33 -0.52
N LEU A 224 6.06 -4.78 -1.67
CA LEU A 224 6.07 -3.36 -1.99
C LEU A 224 4.71 -2.71 -1.66
N ALA A 225 4.73 -1.63 -0.87
CA ALA A 225 3.53 -0.92 -0.47
C ALA A 225 2.83 -0.28 -1.67
N THR A 226 1.57 -0.62 -1.92
CA THR A 226 0.83 -0.11 -3.09
C THR A 226 0.49 1.37 -2.98
N GLY A 227 0.47 1.95 -1.76
CA GLY A 227 0.18 3.37 -1.54
C GLY A 227 1.18 4.36 -2.16
N ILE A 228 2.37 3.90 -2.57
CA ILE A 228 3.38 4.70 -3.27
C ILE A 228 3.46 4.39 -4.77
N ILE A 229 2.55 3.56 -5.30
CA ILE A 229 2.43 3.34 -6.74
C ILE A 229 1.79 4.58 -7.40
N ARG A 230 2.24 4.90 -8.61
CA ARG A 230 1.77 6.05 -9.41
C ARG A 230 1.26 5.57 -10.77
N ALA A 231 0.25 4.70 -10.75
CA ALA A 231 -0.37 4.22 -11.97
C ALA A 231 -1.32 5.28 -12.56
N PRO A 232 -1.27 5.56 -13.88
CA PRO A 232 -2.16 6.54 -14.51
C PRO A 232 -3.65 6.24 -14.35
N GLU A 233 -4.03 4.97 -14.25
CA GLU A 233 -5.41 4.51 -14.14
C GLU A 233 -6.02 4.62 -12.73
N GLY A 234 -5.19 4.73 -11.69
CA GLY A 234 -5.65 4.81 -10.30
C GLY A 234 -4.80 4.02 -9.32
N VAL A 235 -5.09 4.13 -8.02
CA VAL A 235 -4.22 3.61 -6.95
C VAL A 235 -4.29 2.09 -6.77
N MET A 236 -5.34 1.44 -7.27
CA MET A 236 -5.43 -0.02 -7.36
C MET A 236 -4.58 -0.58 -8.49
N ALA A 237 -4.13 0.26 -9.44
CA ALA A 237 -3.23 -0.10 -10.54
C ALA A 237 -3.67 -1.38 -11.27
N GLU A 238 -4.97 -1.47 -11.62
CA GLU A 238 -5.60 -2.71 -12.14
C GLU A 238 -4.98 -3.23 -13.44
N LYS A 239 -4.25 -2.40 -14.20
CA LYS A 239 -3.52 -2.85 -15.40
C LYS A 239 -2.18 -3.52 -15.08
N TRP A 240 -1.71 -3.41 -13.84
CA TRP A 240 -0.42 -3.91 -13.37
C TRP A 240 -0.57 -4.97 -12.28
N LEU A 241 -1.65 -4.92 -11.52
CA LEU A 241 -1.86 -5.75 -10.33
C LEU A 241 -3.10 -6.63 -10.48
N THR A 242 -2.97 -7.88 -10.07
CA THR A 242 -4.11 -8.78 -9.83
C THR A 242 -4.33 -8.90 -8.33
N TRP A 243 -5.44 -8.34 -7.83
CA TRP A 243 -5.75 -8.34 -6.41
C TRP A 243 -6.40 -9.66 -5.96
N ARG A 244 -5.85 -10.25 -4.90
CA ARG A 244 -6.48 -11.36 -4.18
C ARG A 244 -7.62 -10.84 -3.31
N ALA A 245 -8.76 -11.53 -3.35
CA ALA A 245 -9.93 -11.15 -2.57
C ALA A 245 -9.76 -11.43 -1.06
N ARG A 246 -9.17 -12.57 -0.70
CA ARG A 246 -8.86 -12.91 0.69
C ARG A 246 -7.78 -11.99 1.25
N LEU A 247 -8.10 -11.32 2.36
CA LEU A 247 -7.15 -10.48 3.09
C LEU A 247 -6.07 -11.37 3.72
N ALA A 248 -4.81 -10.94 3.62
CA ALA A 248 -3.73 -11.55 4.39
C ALA A 248 -3.96 -11.27 5.88
N TRP A 249 -3.72 -12.28 6.72
CA TRP A 249 -3.86 -12.19 8.17
C TRP A 249 -5.23 -11.64 8.66
N ALA A 250 -6.32 -11.97 7.95
CA ALA A 250 -7.67 -11.51 8.28
C ALA A 250 -8.07 -11.78 9.74
N ASP A 251 -7.67 -12.91 10.32
CA ASP A 251 -7.98 -13.23 11.71
C ASP A 251 -7.31 -12.26 12.70
N SER A 252 -6.15 -11.70 12.37
CA SER A 252 -5.52 -10.63 13.16
C SER A 252 -6.32 -9.34 13.06
N GLY A 253 -6.73 -8.96 11.86
CA GLY A 253 -7.63 -7.82 11.64
C GLY A 253 -8.92 -7.96 12.43
N LYS A 254 -9.56 -9.15 12.40
CA LYS A 254 -10.82 -9.40 13.12
C LYS A 254 -10.69 -9.31 14.63
N ARG A 255 -9.54 -9.73 15.20
CA ARG A 255 -9.28 -9.57 16.63
C ARG A 255 -9.17 -8.10 17.03
N PHE A 256 -8.65 -7.25 16.14
CA PHE A 256 -8.49 -5.83 16.40
C PHE A 256 -9.79 -5.04 16.15
N ASP A 257 -10.41 -5.25 14.99
CA ASP A 257 -11.63 -4.59 14.52
C ASP A 257 -12.38 -5.54 13.57
N SER A 258 -13.31 -6.32 14.13
CA SER A 258 -14.08 -7.32 13.40
C SER A 258 -14.94 -6.68 12.31
N ASP A 259 -15.67 -5.62 12.66
CA ASP A 259 -16.61 -4.94 11.79
C ASP A 259 -15.90 -4.36 10.56
N PHE A 260 -14.76 -3.70 10.74
CA PHE A 260 -13.95 -3.19 9.63
C PHE A 260 -13.41 -4.32 8.77
N THR A 261 -12.85 -5.36 9.39
CA THR A 261 -12.14 -6.43 8.66
C THR A 261 -13.11 -7.31 7.87
N GLU A 262 -14.27 -7.64 8.45
CA GLU A 262 -15.30 -8.41 7.77
C GLU A 262 -15.92 -7.63 6.61
N ALA A 263 -16.19 -6.34 6.79
CA ALA A 263 -16.71 -5.52 5.71
C ALA A 263 -15.70 -5.31 4.58
N LEU A 264 -14.40 -5.16 4.88
CA LEU A 264 -13.37 -5.11 3.85
C LEU A 264 -13.25 -6.46 3.13
N GLN A 265 -13.33 -7.58 3.84
CA GLN A 265 -13.28 -8.91 3.25
C GLN A 265 -14.47 -9.16 2.30
N GLU A 266 -15.68 -8.78 2.72
CA GLU A 266 -16.88 -8.82 1.88
C GLU A 266 -16.73 -7.92 0.65
N GLY A 267 -16.28 -6.69 0.87
CA GLY A 267 -16.02 -5.70 -0.16
C GLY A 267 -15.06 -6.19 -1.23
N MET A 268 -13.93 -6.76 -0.82
CA MET A 268 -12.93 -7.32 -1.72
C MET A 268 -13.45 -8.55 -2.48
N ASN A 269 -14.27 -9.40 -1.86
CA ASN A 269 -14.92 -10.51 -2.57
C ASN A 269 -15.81 -10.00 -3.70
N LYS A 270 -16.65 -8.98 -3.43
CA LYS A 270 -17.51 -8.36 -4.46
C LYS A 270 -16.69 -7.65 -5.53
N TRP A 271 -15.66 -6.90 -5.12
CA TRP A 271 -14.79 -6.13 -6.00
C TRP A 271 -14.06 -7.04 -6.99
N VAL A 272 -13.47 -8.15 -6.50
CA VAL A 272 -12.77 -9.14 -7.32
C VAL A 272 -13.76 -9.92 -8.19
N LEU A 273 -14.89 -10.38 -7.65
CA LEU A 273 -15.91 -11.10 -8.43
C LEU A 273 -16.40 -10.29 -9.63
N LYS A 274 -16.62 -8.98 -9.45
CA LYS A 274 -17.07 -8.07 -10.52
C LYS A 274 -16.04 -7.94 -11.66
N ARG A 275 -14.74 -8.03 -11.36
CA ARG A 275 -13.65 -7.81 -12.31
C ARG A 275 -13.17 -9.08 -12.98
N GLU A 276 -13.16 -10.17 -12.22
CA GLU A 276 -12.47 -11.40 -12.57
C GLU A 276 -13.45 -12.56 -12.80
N GLY A 277 -14.75 -12.35 -12.53
CA GLY A 277 -15.81 -13.34 -12.70
C GLY A 277 -15.82 -14.46 -11.66
N LEU A 278 -14.77 -14.58 -10.84
CA LEU A 278 -14.65 -15.58 -9.79
C LEU A 278 -13.72 -15.12 -8.65
N VAL A 279 -13.99 -15.64 -7.45
CA VAL A 279 -13.15 -15.46 -6.27
C VAL A 279 -12.38 -16.75 -6.01
N GLU A 280 -11.08 -16.73 -6.26
CA GLU A 280 -10.18 -17.83 -5.91
C GLU A 280 -9.55 -17.60 -4.55
N ASP A 281 -9.34 -18.70 -3.83
CA ASP A 281 -8.49 -18.73 -2.65
C ASP A 281 -7.14 -19.35 -3.02
N TYR A 282 -6.09 -18.55 -2.87
CA TYR A 282 -4.70 -18.96 -3.11
C TYR A 282 -3.74 -18.24 -2.17
N ASN A 283 -2.60 -18.86 -1.91
CA ASN A 283 -1.51 -18.23 -1.17
C ASN A 283 -0.60 -17.45 -2.12
N ILE A 284 0.03 -16.40 -1.62
CA ILE A 284 1.01 -15.60 -2.37
C ILE A 284 2.36 -15.83 -1.73
N GLY A 285 3.13 -16.72 -2.34
CA GLY A 285 4.39 -17.29 -1.84
C GLY A 285 4.28 -17.87 -0.44
#